data_AF-A0A536ZP74-F1
#
_entry.id   AF-A0A536ZP74-F1
#
_cell.length_a   1.000
_cell.length_b   1.000
_cell.length_c   1.000
_cell.angle_alpha   90.00
_cell.angle_beta   90.00
_cell.angle_gamma   90.00
#
_symmetry.space_group_name_H-M   'P 1'
#
loop_
_entity.id
_entity.type
_entity.pdbx_description
1 polymer ?
#
loop_
_entity_poly.entity_id
_entity_poly.type
_entity_poly.pdbx_seq_one_letter_code
_entity_poly.pdbx_strand_id
1 'polypeptide(L)'
;MDPAEALEFSLYGARLRAARPELAARALAALDHAVTWLEEDVTAAREAADDVALAMALRRLRQRVLLTTLLRDLTGRADLAEVCTTTTRLAEVAIDAAVNLHHRRLAQAHGEPIGAESGGAQRLLVVGMGKLGGGELNVSSDVDLVFVYPEDGTTAGPKSIANQEFFDRLGRRVIAALADVTADGFVFRVDMR
;
A
#
# COMPACT_ATOMS: atom_id res chain seq x y z
N MET A 1 -2.79 23.49 21.69
CA MET A 1 -1.54 23.38 20.90
C MET A 1 -1.83 23.95 19.53
N ASP A 2 -0.98 24.84 19.00
CA ASP A 2 -1.06 25.23 17.59
C ASP A 2 -0.81 23.98 16.73
N PRO A 3 -1.75 23.59 15.84
CA PRO A 3 -1.55 22.46 14.95
C PRO A 3 -0.26 22.54 14.12
N ALA A 4 0.19 23.74 13.73
CA ALA A 4 1.43 23.88 12.97
C ALA A 4 2.68 23.48 13.79
N GLU A 5 2.65 23.74 15.10
CA GLU A 5 3.71 23.37 16.05
C GLU A 5 3.65 21.90 16.46
N ALA A 6 2.48 21.26 16.35
CA ALA A 6 2.31 19.85 16.73
C ALA A 6 3.29 18.91 15.98
N LEU A 7 3.62 19.23 14.73
CA LEU A 7 4.55 18.42 13.93
C LEU A 7 6.00 18.43 14.47
N GLU A 8 6.38 19.41 15.31
CA GLU A 8 7.71 19.45 15.94
C GLU A 8 7.89 18.33 16.97
N PHE A 9 6.79 17.82 17.54
CA PHE A 9 6.83 16.70 18.49
C PHE A 9 7.04 15.34 17.80
N SER A 10 7.16 15.31 16.47
CA SER A 10 7.48 14.12 15.69
C SER A 10 8.67 14.38 14.77
N LEU A 11 9.77 13.64 14.95
CA LEU A 11 10.92 13.70 14.03
C LEU A 11 10.52 13.40 12.59
N TYR A 12 9.56 12.49 12.38
CA TYR A 12 9.02 12.20 11.05
C TYR A 12 8.24 13.39 10.49
N GLY A 13 7.31 13.94 11.28
CA GLY A 13 6.49 15.09 10.91
C GLY A 13 7.32 16.33 10.58
N ALA A 14 8.27 16.69 11.45
CA ALA A 14 9.15 17.82 11.27
C ALA A 14 10.02 17.71 9.99
N ARG A 15 10.61 16.53 9.75
CA ARG A 15 11.41 16.27 8.53
C ARG A 15 10.56 16.35 7.27
N LEU A 16 9.37 15.74 7.29
CA LEU A 16 8.49 15.73 6.13
C LEU A 16 7.95 17.13 5.83
N ARG A 17 7.59 17.93 6.85
CA ARG A 17 7.20 19.34 6.68
C ARG A 17 8.33 20.16 6.06
N ALA A 18 9.58 19.95 6.49
CA ALA A 18 10.73 20.67 5.93
C ALA A 18 10.99 20.28 4.47
N ALA A 19 10.87 18.99 4.13
CA ALA A 19 11.10 18.49 2.78
C ALA A 19 9.94 18.77 1.82
N ARG A 20 8.69 18.79 2.32
CA ARG A 20 7.44 18.83 1.55
C ARG A 20 6.41 19.75 2.24
N PRO A 21 6.65 21.07 2.29
CA PRO A 21 5.78 22.02 2.97
C PRO A 21 4.34 22.03 2.41
N GLU A 22 4.17 21.70 1.13
CA GLU A 22 2.86 21.57 0.49
C GLU A 22 2.01 20.44 1.09
N LEU A 23 2.63 19.33 1.48
CA LEU A 23 1.92 18.22 2.13
C LEU A 23 1.48 18.60 3.54
N ALA A 24 2.32 19.33 4.28
CA ALA A 24 1.97 19.82 5.60
C ALA A 24 0.83 20.84 5.57
N ALA A 25 0.85 21.77 4.59
CA ALA A 25 -0.24 22.72 4.39
C ALA A 25 -1.56 21.99 4.07
N ARG A 26 -1.53 20.95 3.22
CA ARG A 26 -2.71 20.11 2.95
C ARG A 26 -3.20 19.38 4.20
N ALA A 27 -2.29 18.81 5.00
CA ALA A 27 -2.64 18.12 6.25
C ALA A 27 -3.30 19.07 7.28
N LEU A 28 -2.77 20.29 7.42
CA LEU A 28 -3.35 21.33 8.27
C LEU A 28 -4.75 21.75 7.79
N ALA A 29 -4.94 21.90 6.47
CA ALA A 29 -6.25 22.24 5.90
C ALA A 29 -7.28 21.11 6.07
N ALA A 30 -6.84 19.85 6.15
CA ALA A 30 -7.70 18.68 6.35
C ALA A 30 -7.87 18.31 7.84
N LEU A 31 -7.31 19.08 8.77
CA LEU A 31 -7.13 18.69 10.16
C LEU A 31 -8.43 18.30 10.88
N ASP A 32 -9.53 18.98 10.62
CA ASP A 32 -10.80 18.76 11.32
C ASP A 32 -11.64 17.63 10.70
N HIS A 33 -11.17 17.02 9.61
CA HIS A 33 -11.78 15.87 8.99
C HIS A 33 -10.94 14.63 9.25
N ALA A 34 -11.60 13.51 9.59
CA ALA A 34 -10.95 12.21 9.54
C ALA A 34 -10.34 12.00 8.15
N VAL A 35 -9.32 11.16 8.03
CA VAL A 35 -8.73 10.82 6.72
C VAL A 35 -9.75 10.02 5.92
N THR A 36 -10.73 10.70 5.34
CA THR A 36 -11.70 10.14 4.41
C THR A 36 -11.08 10.23 3.03
N TRP A 37 -10.22 9.26 2.74
CA TRP A 37 -9.89 8.73 1.42
C TRP A 37 -9.95 9.71 0.24
N LEU A 38 -9.13 10.76 0.28
CA LEU A 38 -8.00 10.97 -0.62
C LEU A 38 -8.10 10.40 -2.06
N GLU A 39 -9.26 10.53 -2.72
CA GLU A 39 -9.61 9.90 -4.00
C GLU A 39 -8.51 10.06 -5.05
N GLU A 40 -7.91 11.24 -5.12
CA GLU A 40 -6.84 11.57 -6.05
C GLU A 40 -5.61 10.65 -5.95
N ASP A 41 -5.05 10.41 -4.75
CA ASP A 41 -3.82 9.60 -4.63
C ASP A 41 -4.12 8.11 -4.72
N VAL A 42 -5.28 7.69 -4.20
CA VAL A 42 -5.72 6.30 -4.31
C VAL A 42 -5.95 5.96 -5.78
N THR A 43 -6.56 6.88 -6.53
CA THR A 43 -6.73 6.76 -7.99
C THR A 43 -5.37 6.73 -8.69
N ALA A 44 -4.46 7.64 -8.35
CA ALA A 44 -3.11 7.65 -8.92
C ALA A 44 -2.35 6.33 -8.68
N ALA A 45 -2.51 5.72 -7.51
CA ALA A 45 -1.92 4.41 -7.22
C ALA A 45 -2.58 3.28 -8.02
N ARG A 46 -3.92 3.25 -8.10
CA ARG A 46 -4.68 2.21 -8.82
C ARG A 46 -4.50 2.29 -10.33
N GLU A 47 -4.37 3.50 -10.86
CA GLU A 47 -4.24 3.76 -12.30
C GLU A 47 -2.78 3.91 -12.76
N ALA A 48 -1.81 3.65 -11.87
CA ALA A 48 -0.40 3.70 -12.21
C ALA A 48 -0.10 2.88 -13.48
N ALA A 49 0.60 3.49 -14.43
CA ALA A 49 0.90 2.89 -15.72
C ALA A 49 2.05 1.87 -15.65
N ASP A 50 2.98 2.07 -14.72
CA ASP A 50 4.19 1.26 -14.55
C ASP A 50 4.69 1.24 -13.11
N ASP A 51 5.74 0.46 -12.87
CA ASP A 51 6.36 0.25 -11.55
C ASP A 51 6.88 1.56 -10.94
N VAL A 52 7.36 2.50 -11.76
CA VAL A 52 7.88 3.79 -11.30
C VAL A 52 6.74 4.69 -10.82
N ALA A 53 5.68 4.80 -11.64
CA ALA A 53 4.48 5.55 -11.30
C ALA A 53 3.81 5.01 -10.04
N LEU A 54 3.70 3.68 -9.91
CA LEU A 54 3.16 3.05 -8.72
C LEU A 54 4.01 3.34 -7.48
N ALA A 55 5.33 3.16 -7.58
CA ALA A 55 6.24 3.39 -6.47
C ALA A 55 6.16 4.83 -5.94
N MET A 56 6.08 5.81 -6.84
CA MET A 56 5.91 7.23 -6.50
C MET A 56 4.53 7.50 -5.88
N ALA A 57 3.45 6.98 -6.49
CA ALA A 57 2.09 7.21 -6.02
C ALA A 57 1.89 6.65 -4.60
N LEU A 58 2.33 5.42 -4.33
CA LEU A 58 2.18 4.79 -3.02
C LEU A 58 2.95 5.52 -1.91
N ARG A 59 4.16 6.04 -2.19
CA ARG A 59 4.95 6.77 -1.20
C ARG A 59 4.36 8.14 -0.90
N ARG A 60 3.85 8.84 -1.92
CA ARG A 60 3.10 10.10 -1.74
C ARG A 60 1.83 9.87 -0.92
N LEU A 61 1.07 8.82 -1.25
CA LEU A 61 -0.12 8.43 -0.50
C LEU A 61 0.22 8.17 0.98
N ARG A 62 1.26 7.37 1.27
CA ARG A 62 1.73 7.12 2.63
C ARG A 62 2.12 8.40 3.36
N GLN A 63 2.95 9.24 2.74
CA GLN A 63 3.40 10.50 3.34
C GLN A 63 2.21 11.39 3.72
N ARG A 64 1.22 11.53 2.82
CA ARG A 64 0.02 12.35 3.07
C ARG A 64 -0.86 11.77 4.18
N VAL A 65 -1.13 10.46 4.13
CA VAL A 65 -1.94 9.77 5.14
C VAL A 65 -1.27 9.88 6.51
N LEU A 66 -0.01 9.47 6.63
CA LEU A 66 0.69 9.47 7.92
C LEU A 66 0.85 10.87 8.51
N LEU A 67 1.14 11.88 7.68
CA LEU A 67 1.28 13.25 8.18
C LEU A 67 -0.04 13.78 8.74
N THR A 68 -1.15 13.52 8.05
CA THR A 68 -2.49 13.95 8.48
C THR A 68 -2.93 13.19 9.73
N THR A 69 -2.76 11.87 9.76
CA THR A 69 -3.07 11.03 10.92
C THR A 69 -2.25 11.44 12.14
N LEU A 70 -0.94 11.64 11.98
CA LEU A 70 -0.05 12.06 13.06
C LEU A 70 -0.43 13.44 13.61
N LEU A 71 -0.79 14.39 12.73
CA LEU A 71 -1.22 15.71 13.16
C LEU A 71 -2.55 15.65 13.95
N ARG A 72 -3.49 14.82 13.50
CA ARG A 72 -4.76 14.60 14.21
C ARG A 72 -4.55 13.93 15.57
N ASP A 73 -3.70 12.91 15.65
CA ASP A 73 -3.33 12.22 16.88
C ASP A 73 -2.67 13.18 17.89
N LEU A 74 -1.61 13.89 17.49
CA LEU A 74 -0.88 14.83 18.36
C LEU A 74 -1.72 16.02 18.83
N THR A 75 -2.77 16.39 18.09
CA THR A 75 -3.69 17.47 18.48
C THR A 75 -4.96 16.98 19.15
N GLY A 76 -5.08 15.66 19.44
CA GLY A 76 -6.21 15.06 20.14
C GLY A 76 -7.51 14.99 19.33
N ARG A 77 -7.42 15.03 18.00
CA ARG A 77 -8.55 14.96 17.06
C ARG A 77 -8.83 13.56 16.51
N ALA A 78 -7.85 12.67 16.57
CA ALA A 78 -7.99 11.26 16.25
C ALA A 78 -7.76 10.45 17.53
N ASP A 79 -8.56 9.41 17.73
CA ASP A 79 -8.30 8.40 18.74
C ASP A 79 -7.45 7.25 18.17
N LEU A 80 -7.05 6.32 19.03
CA LEU A 80 -6.27 5.15 18.62
C LEU A 80 -6.99 4.31 17.55
N ALA A 81 -8.32 4.20 17.62
CA ALA A 81 -9.10 3.42 16.68
C ALA A 81 -9.06 4.04 15.27
N GLU A 82 -9.14 5.37 15.16
CA GLU A 82 -8.98 6.09 13.90
C GLU A 82 -7.57 5.91 13.31
N VAL A 83 -6.53 6.06 14.14
CA VAL A 83 -5.12 5.87 13.72
C VAL A 83 -4.92 4.45 13.18
N CYS A 84 -5.40 3.46 13.92
CA CYS A 84 -5.29 2.05 13.54
C CYS A 84 -6.05 1.75 12.26
N THR A 85 -7.32 2.15 12.20
CA THR A 85 -8.16 1.93 11.02
C THR A 85 -7.53 2.57 9.80
N THR A 86 -7.09 3.83 9.89
CA THR A 86 -6.50 4.57 8.77
C THR A 86 -5.19 3.94 8.28
N THR A 87 -4.35 3.45 9.20
CA THR A 87 -3.09 2.79 8.83
C THR A 87 -3.34 1.44 8.17
N THR A 88 -4.28 0.64 8.70
CA THR A 88 -4.73 -0.62 8.08
C THR A 88 -5.22 -0.40 6.66
N ARG A 89 -6.06 0.61 6.52
CA ARG A 89 -6.68 1.03 5.28
C ARG A 89 -5.68 1.52 4.22
N LEU A 90 -4.62 2.21 4.63
CA LEU A 90 -3.49 2.54 3.76
C LEU A 90 -2.77 1.27 3.25
N ALA A 91 -2.55 0.27 4.12
CA ALA A 91 -1.91 -0.98 3.73
C ALA A 91 -2.73 -1.75 2.69
N GLU A 92 -4.04 -1.89 2.92
CA GLU A 92 -4.95 -2.57 1.98
C GLU A 92 -4.94 -1.92 0.59
N VAL A 93 -5.05 -0.59 0.52
CA VAL A 93 -5.02 0.14 -0.77
C VAL A 93 -3.68 -0.05 -1.48
N ALA A 94 -2.57 -0.01 -0.73
CA ALA A 94 -1.25 -0.17 -1.31
C ALA A 94 -1.03 -1.59 -1.87
N ILE A 95 -1.48 -2.61 -1.12
CA ILE A 95 -1.43 -4.01 -1.54
C ILE A 95 -2.28 -4.23 -2.79
N ASP A 96 -3.54 -3.76 -2.78
CA ASP A 96 -4.48 -3.89 -3.91
C ASP A 96 -3.91 -3.24 -5.19
N ALA A 97 -3.41 -2.01 -5.10
CA ALA A 97 -2.82 -1.32 -6.23
C ALA A 97 -1.60 -2.07 -6.80
N ALA A 98 -0.72 -2.59 -5.94
CA ALA A 98 0.44 -3.36 -6.35
C ALA A 98 0.07 -4.68 -7.02
N VAL A 99 -0.85 -5.45 -6.43
CA VAL A 99 -1.36 -6.70 -7.01
C VAL A 99 -1.97 -6.43 -8.39
N ASN A 100 -2.84 -5.45 -8.50
CA ASN A 100 -3.56 -5.15 -9.75
C ASN A 100 -2.62 -4.70 -10.88
N LEU A 101 -1.63 -3.84 -10.59
CA LEU A 101 -0.66 -3.44 -11.62
C LEU A 101 0.17 -4.64 -12.07
N HIS A 102 0.82 -5.33 -11.13
CA HIS A 102 1.79 -6.37 -11.48
C HIS A 102 1.12 -7.61 -12.09
N HIS A 103 -0.12 -7.95 -11.68
CA HIS A 103 -0.93 -8.99 -12.33
C HIS A 103 -1.18 -8.63 -13.79
N ARG A 104 -1.71 -7.42 -14.07
CA ARG A 104 -1.97 -6.97 -15.44
C ARG A 104 -0.71 -7.03 -16.30
N ARG A 105 0.44 -6.58 -15.79
CA ARG A 105 1.70 -6.59 -16.54
C ARG A 105 2.21 -8.01 -16.82
N LEU A 106 2.10 -8.92 -15.86
CA LEU A 106 2.48 -10.32 -16.08
C LEU A 106 1.52 -11.01 -17.05
N ALA A 107 0.22 -10.76 -16.94
CA ALA A 107 -0.79 -11.29 -17.84
C ALA A 107 -0.63 -10.78 -19.29
N GLN A 108 -0.21 -9.53 -19.48
CA GLN A 108 0.17 -9.02 -20.81
C GLN A 108 1.34 -9.79 -21.44
N ALA A 109 2.30 -10.23 -20.63
CA ALA A 109 3.49 -10.94 -21.12
C ALA A 109 3.26 -12.46 -21.31
N HIS A 110 2.48 -13.08 -20.43
CA HIS A 110 2.37 -14.54 -20.30
C HIS A 110 0.96 -15.08 -20.55
N GLY A 111 -0.05 -14.21 -20.64
CA GLY A 111 -1.47 -14.58 -20.61
C GLY A 111 -2.03 -14.69 -19.19
N GLU A 112 -3.35 -14.83 -19.10
CA GLU A 112 -4.05 -14.99 -17.82
C GLU A 112 -3.72 -16.37 -17.21
N PRO A 113 -3.40 -16.48 -15.90
CA PRO A 113 -3.24 -17.78 -15.25
C PRO A 113 -4.56 -18.54 -15.23
N ILE A 114 -4.58 -19.75 -15.81
CA ILE A 114 -5.76 -20.62 -15.87
C ILE A 114 -5.50 -21.86 -15.01
N GLY A 115 -6.51 -22.24 -14.23
CA GLY A 115 -6.45 -23.41 -13.36
C GLY A 115 -6.63 -24.72 -14.14
N ALA A 116 -5.86 -25.75 -13.78
CA ALA A 116 -5.85 -27.03 -14.49
C ALA A 116 -7.14 -27.84 -14.29
N GLU A 117 -7.78 -27.72 -13.12
CA GLU A 117 -8.99 -28.46 -12.78
C GLU A 117 -10.25 -27.68 -13.17
N SER A 118 -10.29 -26.39 -12.80
CA SER A 118 -11.44 -25.53 -13.03
C SER A 118 -11.55 -25.00 -14.44
N GLY A 119 -10.43 -24.89 -15.17
CA GLY A 119 -10.34 -24.11 -16.41
C GLY A 119 -10.62 -22.61 -16.22
N GLY A 120 -10.72 -22.14 -14.97
CA GLY A 120 -11.06 -20.77 -14.61
C GLY A 120 -9.82 -19.90 -14.43
N ALA A 121 -10.01 -18.58 -14.53
CA ALA A 121 -8.96 -17.61 -14.25
C ALA A 121 -8.59 -17.62 -12.76
N GLN A 122 -7.30 -17.69 -12.48
CA GLN A 122 -6.76 -17.71 -11.13
C GLN A 122 -6.37 -16.30 -10.68
N ARG A 123 -6.42 -16.04 -9.37
CA ARG A 123 -6.04 -14.77 -8.76
C ARG A 123 -5.15 -15.02 -7.56
N LEU A 124 -4.23 -14.09 -7.33
CA LEU A 124 -3.48 -14.05 -6.09
C LEU A 124 -4.42 -13.58 -4.97
N LEU A 125 -4.51 -14.38 -3.91
CA LEU A 125 -5.15 -14.01 -2.67
C LEU A 125 -4.05 -13.57 -1.70
N VAL A 126 -4.23 -12.39 -1.12
CA VAL A 126 -3.32 -11.85 -0.10
C VAL A 126 -4.02 -11.88 1.24
N VAL A 127 -3.49 -12.67 2.16
CA VAL A 127 -4.01 -12.79 3.52
C VAL A 127 -3.15 -11.94 4.44
N GLY A 128 -3.75 -10.91 5.02
CA GLY A 128 -3.13 -10.10 6.06
C GLY A 128 -3.18 -10.83 7.40
N MET A 129 -2.02 -11.07 8.00
CA MET A 129 -1.88 -11.72 9.30
C MET A 129 -1.67 -10.69 10.41
N GLY A 130 -1.66 -11.15 11.67
CA GLY A 130 -1.35 -10.31 12.82
C GLY A 130 -2.22 -9.05 12.91
N LYS A 131 -1.57 -7.90 13.09
CA LYS A 131 -2.26 -6.61 13.25
C LYS A 131 -3.00 -6.16 11.99
N LEU A 132 -2.49 -6.50 10.81
CA LEU A 132 -3.18 -6.21 9.55
C LEU A 132 -4.49 -7.02 9.49
N GLY A 133 -4.43 -8.32 9.79
CA GLY A 133 -5.61 -9.18 9.83
C GLY A 133 -6.63 -8.77 10.90
N GLY A 134 -6.16 -8.23 12.04
CA GLY A 134 -7.00 -7.70 13.11
C GLY A 134 -7.53 -6.28 12.89
N GLY A 135 -7.11 -5.60 11.81
CA GLY A 135 -7.50 -4.22 11.53
C GLY A 135 -6.87 -3.16 12.44
N GLU A 136 -5.81 -3.51 13.15
CA GLU A 136 -5.20 -2.72 14.23
C GLU A 136 -3.75 -2.29 13.93
N LEU A 137 -3.40 -2.13 12.66
CA LEU A 137 -2.05 -1.67 12.29
C LEU A 137 -1.73 -0.31 12.91
N ASN A 138 -0.54 -0.17 13.49
CA ASN A 138 -0.04 1.12 13.92
C ASN A 138 1.02 1.66 12.94
N VAL A 139 1.38 2.94 13.06
CA VAL A 139 2.23 3.66 12.09
C VAL A 139 3.62 3.06 11.84
N SER A 140 4.12 2.21 12.75
CA SER A 140 5.43 1.56 12.68
C SER A 140 5.37 0.05 12.43
N SER A 141 4.17 -0.53 12.33
CA SER A 141 3.98 -1.97 12.15
C SER A 141 4.47 -2.45 10.79
N ASP A 142 4.95 -3.69 10.78
CA ASP A 142 5.19 -4.45 9.57
C ASP A 142 3.84 -4.98 9.04
N VAL A 143 3.76 -5.26 7.74
CA VAL A 143 2.63 -5.97 7.16
C VAL A 143 2.99 -7.45 7.01
N ASP A 144 2.35 -8.29 7.81
CA ASP A 144 2.50 -9.74 7.77
C ASP A 144 1.58 -10.29 6.68
N LEU A 145 2.14 -10.88 5.61
CA LEU A 145 1.37 -11.33 4.45
C LEU A 145 1.61 -12.80 4.14
N VAL A 146 0.52 -13.50 3.79
CA VAL A 146 0.57 -14.83 3.18
C VAL A 146 -0.06 -14.75 1.80
N PHE A 147 0.64 -15.30 0.81
CA PHE A 147 0.20 -15.36 -0.58
C PHE A 147 -0.27 -16.76 -0.91
N VAL A 148 -1.51 -16.86 -1.39
CA VAL A 148 -2.09 -18.13 -1.84
C VAL A 148 -2.83 -17.95 -3.15
N TYR A 149 -2.94 -19.01 -3.92
CA TYR A 149 -3.79 -19.08 -5.11
C TYR A 149 -4.51 -20.44 -5.11
N PRO A 150 -5.68 -20.56 -5.75
CA PRO A 150 -6.56 -21.71 -5.53
C PRO A 150 -6.00 -23.05 -6.03
N GLU A 151 -5.45 -23.09 -7.24
CA GLU A 151 -4.99 -24.32 -7.88
C GLU A 151 -3.88 -24.10 -8.90
N ASP A 152 -3.14 -25.17 -9.19
CA ASP A 152 -2.10 -25.20 -10.22
C ASP A 152 -2.67 -25.07 -11.64
N GLY A 153 -1.77 -24.83 -12.60
CA GLY A 153 -2.13 -24.67 -14.00
C GLY A 153 -1.08 -23.87 -14.76
N THR A 154 -1.50 -23.25 -15.87
CA THR A 154 -0.60 -22.50 -16.76
C THR A 154 -1.27 -21.25 -17.29
N THR A 155 -0.46 -20.26 -17.65
CA THR A 155 -0.98 -19.04 -18.27
C THR A 155 -1.39 -19.25 -19.72
N ALA A 156 -2.49 -18.62 -20.15
CA ALA A 156 -3.07 -18.77 -21.49
C ALA A 156 -2.50 -17.75 -22.50
N GLY A 157 -1.17 -17.66 -22.62
CA GLY A 157 -0.50 -16.73 -23.53
C GLY A 157 0.66 -17.37 -24.31
N PRO A 158 1.25 -16.63 -25.27
CA PRO A 158 2.24 -17.18 -26.21
C PRO A 158 3.56 -17.61 -25.53
N LYS A 159 3.86 -17.03 -24.37
CA LYS A 159 4.99 -17.40 -23.50
C LYS A 159 4.44 -17.98 -22.19
N SER A 160 3.68 -19.07 -22.31
CA SER A 160 3.02 -19.74 -21.19
C SER A 160 4.03 -20.16 -20.12
N ILE A 161 3.68 -19.94 -18.85
CA ILE A 161 4.43 -20.35 -17.67
C ILE A 161 3.48 -21.03 -16.67
N ALA A 162 4.03 -21.80 -15.73
CA ALA A 162 3.25 -22.39 -14.65
C ALA A 162 2.65 -21.31 -13.74
N ASN A 163 1.46 -21.57 -13.18
CA ASN A 163 0.80 -20.65 -12.24
C ASN A 163 1.71 -20.35 -11.03
N GLN A 164 2.40 -21.35 -10.49
CA GLN A 164 3.39 -21.15 -9.41
C GLN A 164 4.43 -20.08 -9.80
N GLU A 165 5.01 -20.18 -10.99
CA GLU A 165 6.01 -19.22 -11.46
C GLU A 165 5.40 -17.82 -11.67
N PHE A 166 4.18 -17.74 -12.19
CA PHE A 166 3.46 -16.48 -12.34
C PHE A 166 3.23 -15.80 -10.99
N PHE A 167 2.71 -16.53 -10.01
CA PHE A 167 2.38 -16.00 -8.69
C PHE A 167 3.61 -15.73 -7.82
N ASP A 168 4.69 -16.51 -7.96
CA ASP A 168 5.99 -16.21 -7.34
C ASP A 168 6.53 -14.86 -7.83
N ARG A 169 6.48 -14.62 -9.15
CA ARG A 169 6.91 -13.35 -9.76
C ARG A 169 6.02 -12.20 -9.30
N LEU A 170 4.70 -12.42 -9.26
CA LEU A 170 3.75 -11.42 -8.79
C LEU A 170 4.03 -11.05 -7.33
N GLY A 171 4.15 -12.04 -6.45
CA GLY A 171 4.42 -11.85 -5.03
C GLY A 171 5.70 -11.06 -4.77
N ARG A 172 6.81 -11.41 -5.45
CA ARG A 172 8.07 -10.66 -5.33
C ARG A 172 7.92 -9.19 -5.75
N ARG A 173 7.16 -8.90 -6.81
CA ARG A 173 6.92 -7.53 -7.26
C ARG A 173 6.05 -6.73 -6.29
N VAL A 174 5.01 -7.37 -5.72
CA VAL A 174 4.18 -6.76 -4.68
C VAL A 174 5.02 -6.40 -3.45
N ILE A 175 5.88 -7.33 -2.99
CA ILE A 175 6.79 -7.07 -1.86
C ILE A 175 7.71 -5.88 -2.18
N ALA A 176 8.34 -5.87 -3.36
CA ALA A 176 9.25 -4.80 -3.77
C ALA A 176 8.53 -3.43 -3.83
N ALA A 177 7.33 -3.37 -4.41
CA ALA A 177 6.55 -2.14 -4.51
C ALA A 177 6.28 -1.50 -3.12
N LEU A 178 6.06 -2.34 -2.12
CA LEU A 178 5.79 -1.94 -0.73
C LEU A 178 7.07 -1.63 0.06
N ALA A 179 8.09 -2.48 -0.04
CA ALA A 179 9.23 -2.51 0.89
C ALA A 179 10.48 -1.79 0.39
N ASP A 180 10.68 -1.65 -0.92
CA ASP A 180 11.91 -1.04 -1.45
C ASP A 180 12.07 0.39 -0.94
N VAL A 181 13.31 0.78 -0.66
CA VAL A 181 13.61 2.15 -0.21
C VAL A 181 13.98 3.00 -1.44
N THR A 182 13.20 4.05 -1.69
CA THR A 182 13.52 5.07 -2.70
C THR A 182 13.88 6.40 -2.02
N ALA A 183 14.12 7.45 -2.80
CA ALA A 183 14.31 8.80 -2.29
C ALA A 183 13.12 9.30 -1.43
N ASP A 184 11.91 8.79 -1.68
CA ASP A 184 10.70 9.13 -0.91
C ASP A 184 10.43 8.14 0.25
N GLY A 185 11.37 7.22 0.52
CA GLY A 185 11.26 6.18 1.55
C GLY A 185 10.64 4.88 1.04
N PHE A 186 9.91 4.19 1.91
CA PHE A 186 9.20 2.93 1.63
C PHE A 186 7.72 3.05 2.02
N VAL A 187 6.88 2.13 1.56
CA VAL A 187 5.45 2.11 1.87
C VAL A 187 5.18 1.30 3.14
N PHE A 188 5.58 0.03 3.20
CA PHE A 188 5.52 -0.77 4.42
C PHE A 188 6.72 -1.72 4.44
N ARG A 189 7.20 -2.04 5.63
CA ARG A 189 8.05 -3.22 5.80
C ARG A 189 7.14 -4.44 5.70
N VAL A 190 7.57 -5.46 4.95
CA VAL A 190 6.77 -6.66 4.69
C VAL A 190 7.43 -7.85 5.38
N ASP A 191 6.65 -8.63 6.12
CA ASP A 191 7.07 -9.91 6.69
C ASP A 191 6.28 -11.05 6.02
N MET A 192 6.99 -12.11 5.62
CA MET A 192 6.48 -13.26 4.85
C MET A 192 6.75 -14.60 5.58
N ARG A 193 6.98 -14.56 6.89
CA ARG A 193 7.34 -15.72 7.72
C ARG A 193 6.30 -16.84 7.72
#